data_AF-A0A402BID5-F1
#
_entry.id   AF-A0A402BID5-F1
#
_cell.length_a   1.000
_cell.length_b   1.000
_cell.length_c   1.000
_cell.angle_alpha   90.00
_cell.angle_beta   90.00
_cell.angle_gamma   90.00
#
_symmetry.space_group_name_H-M   'P 1'
#
loop_
_entity.id
_entity.type
_entity.pdbx_description
1 polymer ?
#
loop_
_entity_poly.entity_id
_entity_poly.type
_entity_poly.pdbx_seq_one_letter_code
_entity_poly.pdbx_strand_id
1 'polypeptide(L)'
;MSYAIIGFGSIGQALAHAFARKSIDVTVASRRPPEALAPQARAIGPTVVARSLRDALEADTIILAVPFWEHREVAKALPSWEGKTIIDATNTNAPVEDLDGQPSSAVVAKAFTGARFVKGFNHLSAAVLAADPNVICFTNRKLQASPPALHEQRAVTYDALLLRTRTSAHS
;
A
#
# COMPACT_ATOMS: atom_id res chain seq x y z
N MET A 1 1.30 -1.15 -17.28
CA MET A 1 1.02 -0.45 -16.02
C MET A 1 2.00 -0.95 -14.99
N SER A 2 2.84 -0.06 -14.47
CA SER A 2 3.91 -0.38 -13.53
C SER A 2 3.53 0.00 -12.10
N TYR A 3 4.00 -0.80 -11.15
CA TYR A 3 3.72 -0.62 -9.71
C TYR A 3 5.00 -0.43 -8.93
N ALA A 4 4.97 0.51 -7.99
CA ALA A 4 6.03 0.70 -7.02
C ALA A 4 5.49 0.76 -5.59
N ILE A 5 6.23 0.19 -4.65
CA ILE A 5 5.99 0.31 -3.21
C ILE A 5 7.12 1.13 -2.61
N ILE A 6 6.79 2.28 -2.04
CA ILE A 6 7.73 3.17 -1.36
C ILE A 6 7.57 2.96 0.13
N GLY A 7 8.62 2.44 0.75
CA GLY A 7 8.61 1.98 2.13
C GLY A 7 8.59 0.45 2.19
N PHE A 8 9.66 -0.13 2.74
CA PHE A 8 9.86 -1.58 2.77
C PHE A 8 9.97 -2.13 4.19
N GLY A 9 9.07 -1.65 5.06
CA GLY A 9 8.79 -2.22 6.38
C GLY A 9 7.74 -3.33 6.30
N SER A 10 7.08 -3.63 7.43
CA SER A 10 6.11 -4.74 7.50
C SER A 10 4.95 -4.61 6.50
N ILE A 11 4.37 -3.42 6.35
CA ILE A 11 3.29 -3.17 5.39
C ILE A 11 3.78 -3.30 3.95
N GLY A 12 4.94 -2.69 3.63
CA GLY A 12 5.52 -2.77 2.29
C GLY A 12 5.87 -4.21 1.88
N GLN A 13 6.39 -5.02 2.80
CA GLN A 13 6.66 -6.43 2.56
C GLN A 13 5.38 -7.25 2.41
N ALA A 14 4.35 -6.97 3.21
CA ALA A 14 3.05 -7.63 3.09
C ALA A 14 2.40 -7.36 1.72
N LEU A 15 2.46 -6.12 1.25
CA LEU A 15 2.01 -5.75 -0.09
C LEU A 15 2.86 -6.46 -1.15
N ALA A 16 4.19 -6.43 -1.04
CA ALA A 16 5.06 -7.11 -1.99
C ALA A 16 4.76 -8.63 -2.08
N HIS A 17 4.46 -9.30 -0.96
CA HIS A 17 3.99 -10.68 -0.96
C HIS A 17 2.65 -10.84 -1.70
N ALA A 18 1.70 -9.93 -1.52
CA ALA A 18 0.42 -9.96 -2.23
C ALA A 18 0.60 -9.81 -3.75
N PHE A 19 1.49 -8.92 -4.19
CA PHE A 19 1.85 -8.75 -5.60
C PHE A 19 2.53 -10.01 -6.16
N ALA A 20 3.49 -10.58 -5.43
CA ALA A 20 4.19 -11.81 -5.82
C ALA A 20 3.23 -13.01 -5.98
N ARG A 21 2.26 -13.17 -5.06
CA ARG A 21 1.22 -14.22 -5.17
C ARG A 21 0.38 -14.12 -6.44
N LYS A 22 0.21 -12.91 -6.98
CA LYS A 22 -0.52 -12.66 -8.22
C LYS A 22 0.37 -12.59 -9.45
N SER A 23 1.67 -12.85 -9.29
CA SER A 23 2.68 -12.74 -10.34
C SER A 23 2.67 -11.36 -11.02
N ILE A 24 2.43 -10.31 -10.24
CA ILE A 24 2.49 -8.92 -10.70
C ILE A 24 3.86 -8.35 -10.37
N ASP A 25 4.53 -7.77 -11.36
CA ASP A 25 5.81 -7.11 -11.19
C ASP A 25 5.66 -5.83 -10.37
N VAL A 26 6.48 -5.72 -9.32
CA VAL A 26 6.47 -4.56 -8.44
C VAL A 26 7.89 -4.15 -8.08
N THR A 27 8.17 -2.86 -8.22
CA THR A 27 9.42 -2.27 -7.76
C THR A 27 9.28 -1.87 -6.30
N VAL A 28 10.30 -2.14 -5.48
CA VAL A 28 10.33 -1.72 -4.08
C VAL A 28 11.49 -0.78 -3.83
N ALA A 29 11.22 0.31 -3.12
CA ALA A 29 12.24 1.27 -2.72
C ALA A 29 12.03 1.73 -1.29
N SER A 30 13.12 2.18 -0.66
CA SER A 30 13.09 2.83 0.65
C SER A 30 14.27 3.79 0.76
N ARG A 31 14.45 4.41 1.93
CA ARG A 31 15.66 5.20 2.24
C ARG A 31 16.94 4.36 2.25
N ARG A 32 16.82 3.04 2.48
CA ARG A 32 17.94 2.11 2.41
C ARG A 32 18.32 1.87 0.95
N PRO A 33 19.62 1.68 0.66
CA PRO A 33 20.07 1.43 -0.70
C PRO A 33 19.50 0.09 -1.25
N PRO A 34 19.32 -0.05 -2.56
CA PRO A 34 18.66 -1.21 -3.17
C PRO A 34 19.31 -2.54 -2.79
N GLU A 35 20.63 -2.56 -2.63
CA GLU A 35 21.42 -3.72 -2.26
C GLU A 35 21.04 -4.24 -0.87
N ALA A 36 20.65 -3.35 0.05
CA ALA A 36 20.19 -3.74 1.38
C ALA A 36 18.76 -4.31 1.38
N LEU A 37 17.96 -3.99 0.37
CA LEU A 37 16.59 -4.50 0.19
C LEU A 37 16.56 -5.77 -0.65
N ALA A 38 17.53 -5.95 -1.55
CA ALA A 38 17.56 -7.03 -2.53
C ALA A 38 17.43 -8.44 -1.92
N PRO A 39 18.09 -8.80 -0.80
CA PRO A 39 17.91 -10.13 -0.19
C PRO A 39 16.47 -10.37 0.24
N GLN A 40 15.84 -9.38 0.87
CA GLN A 40 14.46 -9.46 1.34
C GLN A 40 13.47 -9.49 0.17
N ALA A 41 13.68 -8.67 -0.87
CA ALA A 41 12.86 -8.67 -2.08
C ALA A 41 12.93 -10.03 -2.81
N ARG A 42 14.14 -10.59 -2.99
CA ARG A 42 14.35 -11.90 -3.62
C ARG A 42 13.70 -13.04 -2.83
N ALA A 43 13.69 -12.95 -1.50
CA ALA A 43 13.03 -13.95 -0.65
C ALA A 43 11.49 -13.95 -0.82
N ILE A 44 10.89 -12.81 -1.18
CA ILE A 44 9.45 -12.70 -1.44
C ILE A 44 9.09 -13.34 -2.78
N GLY A 45 9.88 -13.07 -3.82
CA GLY A 45 9.68 -13.67 -5.14
C GLY A 45 10.39 -12.94 -6.27
N PRO A 46 10.46 -13.56 -7.47
CA PRO A 46 11.19 -13.02 -8.61
C PRO A 46 10.56 -11.74 -9.20
N THR A 47 9.27 -11.51 -8.95
CA THR A 47 8.53 -10.32 -9.44
C THR A 47 8.74 -9.07 -8.59
N VAL A 48 9.42 -9.20 -7.44
CA VAL A 48 9.69 -8.09 -6.51
C VAL A 48 11.14 -7.62 -6.69
N VAL A 49 11.31 -6.43 -7.26
CA VAL A 49 12.64 -5.91 -7.60
C VAL A 49 12.96 -4.70 -6.75
N ALA A 50 14.03 -4.78 -5.97
CA ALA A 50 14.56 -3.62 -5.25
C ALA A 50 15.26 -2.65 -6.22
N ARG A 51 14.88 -1.38 -6.21
CA ARG A 51 15.53 -0.32 -6.99
C ARG A 51 15.70 0.96 -6.18
N SER A 52 16.40 1.93 -6.77
CA SER A 52 16.54 3.25 -6.15
C SER A 52 15.18 3.94 -6.05
N LEU A 53 15.06 4.92 -5.15
CA LEU A 53 13.84 5.71 -5.04
C LEU A 53 13.51 6.40 -6.37
N ARG A 54 14.51 6.94 -7.06
CA ARG A 54 14.32 7.59 -8.37
C ARG A 54 13.67 6.64 -9.38
N ASP A 55 14.20 5.43 -9.53
CA ASP A 55 13.68 4.47 -10.50
C ASP A 55 12.28 3.96 -10.12
N ALA A 56 12.03 3.78 -8.83
CA ALA A 56 10.71 3.36 -8.35
C ALA A 56 9.64 4.43 -8.62
N LEU A 57 10.00 5.71 -8.59
CA LEU A 57 9.09 6.82 -8.87
C LEU A 57 8.75 6.99 -10.35
N GLU A 58 9.43 6.28 -11.26
CA GLU A 58 9.04 6.23 -12.67
C GLU A 58 7.73 5.46 -12.88
N ALA A 59 7.30 4.66 -11.90
CA ALA A 59 6.09 3.87 -12.01
C ALA A 59 4.80 4.70 -12.20
N ASP A 60 3.81 4.09 -12.84
CA ASP A 60 2.49 4.68 -13.06
C ASP A 60 1.70 4.76 -11.74
N THR A 61 1.78 3.71 -10.93
CA THR A 61 1.08 3.58 -9.64
C THR A 61 2.06 3.35 -8.51
N ILE A 62 1.96 4.19 -7.49
CA ILE A 62 2.92 4.25 -6.38
C ILE A 62 2.16 4.09 -5.08
N ILE A 63 2.51 3.06 -4.31
CA ILE A 63 1.93 2.77 -3.00
C ILE A 63 2.86 3.34 -1.93
N LEU A 64 2.35 4.29 -1.15
CA LEU A 64 3.06 4.91 -0.03
C LEU A 64 2.87 4.06 1.23
N ALA A 65 3.88 3.27 1.56
CA ALA A 65 3.98 2.43 2.76
C ALA A 65 5.10 2.94 3.70
N VAL A 66 5.22 4.27 3.82
CA VAL A 66 6.16 4.96 4.72
C VAL A 66 5.46 5.41 6.02
N PRO A 67 6.21 5.71 7.09
CA PRO A 67 5.64 6.41 8.24
C PRO A 67 4.99 7.72 7.81
N PHE A 68 3.90 8.12 8.47
CA PHE A 68 3.09 9.28 8.07
C PHE A 68 3.94 10.50 7.76
N TRP A 69 4.80 10.96 8.67
CA TRP A 69 5.58 12.18 8.48
C TRP A 69 6.59 12.14 7.32
N GLU A 70 6.98 10.96 6.87
CA GLU A 70 7.96 10.78 5.78
C GLU A 70 7.36 11.03 4.39
N HIS A 71 6.02 11.15 4.27
CA HIS A 71 5.37 11.44 2.99
C HIS A 71 5.90 12.74 2.34
N ARG A 72 6.27 13.73 3.15
CA ARG A 72 6.79 15.02 2.69
C ARG A 72 8.11 14.90 1.95
N GLU A 73 9.00 14.04 2.45
CA GLU A 73 10.30 13.81 1.82
C GLU A 73 10.15 13.03 0.50
N VAL A 74 9.21 12.08 0.46
CA VAL A 74 8.88 11.39 -0.80
C VAL A 74 8.29 12.36 -1.80
N ALA A 75 7.39 13.25 -1.39
CA ALA A 75 6.76 14.25 -2.26
C ALA A 75 7.77 15.19 -2.93
N LYS A 76 8.86 15.53 -2.24
CA LYS A 76 9.96 16.37 -2.77
C LYS A 76 10.84 15.66 -3.79
N ALA A 77 10.77 14.33 -3.90
CA ALA A 77 11.63 13.56 -4.79
C ALA A 77 11.33 13.79 -6.28
N LEU A 78 10.14 14.27 -6.62
CA LEU A 78 9.76 14.66 -7.96
C LEU A 78 9.27 16.12 -7.99
N PRO A 79 9.54 16.86 -9.08
CA PRO A 79 9.03 18.22 -9.26
C PRO A 79 7.53 18.25 -9.59
N SER A 80 6.97 17.17 -10.15
CA SER A 80 5.56 17.03 -10.48
C SER A 80 5.11 15.57 -10.36
N TRP A 81 3.85 15.37 -9.98
CA TRP A 81 3.20 14.07 -9.86
C TRP A 81 2.07 13.86 -10.87
N GLU A 82 2.00 14.73 -11.89
CA GLU A 82 1.02 14.61 -12.96
C GLU A 82 1.07 13.24 -13.66
N GLY A 83 -0.11 12.69 -13.94
CA GLY A 83 -0.25 11.38 -14.58
C GLY A 83 0.03 10.18 -13.65
N LYS A 84 0.50 10.40 -12.42
CA LYS A 84 0.77 9.32 -11.45
C LYS A 84 -0.44 9.05 -10.57
N THR A 85 -0.58 7.80 -10.16
CA THR A 85 -1.56 7.39 -9.14
C THR A 85 -0.85 7.09 -7.83
N ILE A 86 -1.25 7.78 -6.76
CA ILE A 86 -0.71 7.58 -5.42
C ILE A 86 -1.75 6.84 -4.58
N ILE A 87 -1.35 5.70 -4.03
CA ILE A 87 -2.12 4.93 -3.05
C ILE A 87 -1.51 5.14 -1.67
N ASP A 88 -2.20 5.91 -0.82
CA ASP A 88 -1.80 6.19 0.55
C ASP A 88 -2.18 5.06 1.50
N ALA A 89 -1.19 4.27 1.90
CA ALA A 89 -1.29 3.25 2.94
C ALA A 89 -0.74 3.72 4.30
N THR A 90 -0.45 5.02 4.45
CA THR A 90 0.07 5.56 5.71
C THR A 90 -1.03 5.64 6.76
N ASN A 91 -0.62 5.53 8.03
CA ASN A 91 -1.47 5.73 9.19
C ASN A 91 -0.76 6.62 10.20
N THR A 92 -1.53 7.41 10.95
CA THR A 92 -1.03 8.31 11.98
C THR A 92 -1.93 8.30 13.20
N ASN A 93 -1.32 8.34 14.37
CA ASN A 93 -2.01 8.58 15.65
C ASN A 93 -1.90 10.04 16.08
N ALA A 94 -1.42 10.92 15.19
CA ALA A 94 -1.29 12.34 15.49
C ALA A 94 -2.68 12.94 15.79
N PRO A 95 -2.78 13.78 16.83
CA PRO A 95 -4.00 14.53 17.10
C PRO A 95 -4.37 15.42 15.90
N VAL A 96 -5.66 15.69 15.73
CA VAL A 96 -6.18 16.42 14.56
C VAL A 96 -5.67 17.88 14.55
N GLU A 97 -5.35 18.40 15.73
CA GLU A 97 -4.74 19.70 15.95
C GLU A 97 -3.37 19.82 15.26
N ASP A 98 -2.55 18.76 15.31
CA ASP A 98 -1.26 18.70 14.62
C ASP A 98 -1.39 18.62 13.09
N LEU A 99 -2.62 18.40 12.61
CA LEU A 99 -2.99 18.28 11.20
C LEU A 99 -3.82 19.49 10.73
N ASP A 100 -3.81 20.60 11.48
CA ASP A 100 -4.58 21.82 11.20
C ASP A 100 -6.08 21.55 11.01
N GLY A 101 -6.66 20.64 11.81
CA GLY A 101 -8.09 20.32 11.71
C GLY A 101 -8.45 19.38 10.55
N GLN A 102 -7.46 18.88 9.80
CA GLN A 102 -7.71 18.12 8.58
C GLN A 102 -7.53 16.60 8.76
N PRO A 103 -8.27 15.79 7.98
CA PRO A 103 -7.99 14.37 7.89
C PRO A 103 -6.54 14.14 7.41
N SER A 104 -5.88 13.14 7.99
CA SER A 104 -4.51 12.74 7.62
C SER A 104 -4.33 12.54 6.11
N SER A 105 -5.34 12.00 5.43
CA SER A 105 -5.34 11.77 3.99
C SER A 105 -5.32 13.06 3.18
N ALA A 106 -6.00 14.11 3.66
CA ALA A 106 -6.00 15.42 3.01
C ALA A 106 -4.63 16.10 3.15
N VAL A 107 -3.98 15.95 4.30
CA VAL A 107 -2.61 16.43 4.53
C VAL A 107 -1.63 15.78 3.56
N VAL A 108 -1.71 14.46 3.39
CA VAL A 108 -0.84 13.73 2.45
C VAL A 108 -1.15 14.14 1.01
N ALA A 109 -2.44 14.17 0.61
CA ALA A 109 -2.83 14.53 -0.76
C ALA A 109 -2.32 15.90 -1.20
N LYS A 110 -2.29 16.89 -0.28
CA LYS A 110 -1.73 18.23 -0.54
C LYS A 110 -0.25 18.21 -0.94
N ALA A 111 0.52 17.20 -0.53
CA ALA A 111 1.92 17.07 -0.89
C ALA A 111 2.12 16.51 -2.32
N PHE A 112 1.12 15.82 -2.87
CA PHE A 112 1.20 15.14 -4.18
C PHE A 112 0.31 15.83 -5.22
N THR A 113 0.52 17.12 -5.42
CA THR A 113 -0.27 17.93 -6.38
C THR A 113 -0.16 17.37 -7.79
N GLY A 114 -1.31 17.26 -8.47
CA GLY A 114 -1.41 16.74 -9.85
C GLY A 114 -1.55 15.22 -9.93
N ALA A 115 -1.34 14.49 -8.83
CA ALA A 115 -1.55 13.05 -8.79
C ALA A 115 -3.02 12.66 -8.62
N ARG A 116 -3.37 11.47 -9.10
CA ARG A 116 -4.61 10.79 -8.71
C ARG A 116 -4.39 10.15 -7.35
N PHE A 117 -5.05 10.67 -6.31
CA PHE A 117 -4.85 10.23 -4.94
C PHE A 117 -5.95 9.27 -4.48
N VAL A 118 -5.55 8.15 -3.88
CA VAL A 118 -6.45 7.13 -3.31
C VAL A 118 -5.92 6.74 -1.94
N LYS A 119 -6.78 6.63 -0.93
CA LYS A 119 -6.41 6.02 0.35
C LYS A 119 -6.83 4.55 0.37
N GLY A 120 -5.93 3.67 0.80
CA GLY A 120 -6.22 2.24 0.87
C GLY A 120 -5.18 1.48 1.71
N PHE A 121 -5.51 0.26 2.13
CA PHE A 121 -4.63 -0.61 2.93
C PHE A 121 -4.20 -0.07 4.33
N ASN A 122 -4.78 1.04 4.80
CA ASN A 122 -4.39 1.66 6.07
C ASN A 122 -5.06 1.05 7.32
N HIS A 123 -6.05 0.17 7.13
CA HIS A 123 -6.85 -0.42 8.21
C HIS A 123 -6.47 -1.87 8.52
N LEU A 124 -5.78 -2.55 7.61
CA LEU A 124 -5.40 -3.95 7.77
C LEU A 124 -4.01 -4.05 8.39
N SER A 125 -3.84 -5.00 9.31
CA SER A 125 -2.51 -5.31 9.82
C SER A 125 -1.65 -5.95 8.71
N ALA A 126 -0.33 -5.78 8.79
CA ALA A 126 0.60 -6.38 7.83
C ALA A 126 0.40 -7.90 7.71
N ALA A 127 0.11 -8.59 8.82
CA ALA A 127 -0.15 -10.03 8.82
C ALA A 127 -1.40 -10.39 8.00
N VAL A 128 -2.47 -9.61 8.12
CA VAL A 128 -3.71 -9.83 7.35
C VAL A 128 -3.51 -9.51 5.87
N LEU A 129 -2.76 -8.43 5.54
CA LEU A 129 -2.41 -8.10 4.15
C LEU A 129 -1.52 -9.18 3.51
N ALA A 130 -0.61 -9.77 4.28
CA ALA A 130 0.27 -10.83 3.82
C ALA A 130 -0.45 -12.17 3.67
N ALA A 131 -1.58 -12.38 4.34
CA ALA A 131 -2.36 -13.61 4.24
C ALA A 131 -3.01 -13.76 2.85
N ASP A 132 -3.28 -15.00 2.46
CA ASP A 132 -4.08 -15.28 1.27
C ASP A 132 -5.57 -15.00 1.59
N PRO A 133 -6.23 -14.08 0.87
CA PRO A 133 -7.63 -13.74 1.12
C PRO A 133 -8.60 -14.90 0.82
N ASN A 134 -8.15 -15.96 0.16
CA ASN A 134 -8.94 -17.17 -0.07
C ASN A 134 -8.85 -18.18 1.08
N VAL A 135 -7.99 -17.96 2.08
CA VAL A 135 -7.93 -18.79 3.28
C VAL A 135 -8.97 -18.26 4.28
N ILE A 136 -10.24 -18.49 3.96
CA ILE A 136 -11.30 -18.53 4.98
C ILE A 136 -11.23 -19.93 5.59
N CYS A 137 -10.34 -20.14 6.56
CA CYS A 137 -10.43 -21.31 7.42
C CYS A 137 -11.02 -20.87 8.77
N PHE A 138 -12.34 -20.94 8.87
CA PHE A 138 -13.01 -21.02 10.17
C PHE A 138 -12.54 -22.31 10.85
N THR A 139 -11.51 -22.23 11.69
CA THR A 139 -11.31 -23.23 12.74
C THR A 139 -11.84 -22.66 14.04
N ASN A 140 -12.94 -23.26 14.48
CA ASN A 140 -13.66 -23.04 15.73
C ASN A 140 -12.77 -22.56 16.88
N ARG A 141 -12.90 -21.29 17.26
CA ARG A 141 -12.71 -20.86 18.65
C ARG A 141 -13.78 -19.83 18.97
N LYS A 142 -14.66 -20.20 19.92
CA LYS A 142 -15.86 -19.47 20.37
C LYS A 142 -15.64 -17.95 20.40
N LEU A 143 -16.32 -17.24 19.52
CA LEU A 143 -16.57 -15.79 19.61
C LEU A 143 -17.84 -15.60 20.45
N GLN A 144 -17.71 -14.98 21.63
CA GLN A 144 -18.82 -14.22 22.19
C GLN A 144 -18.99 -12.98 21.31
N ALA A 145 -20.14 -12.91 20.65
CA ALA A 145 -20.50 -11.86 19.72
C ALA A 145 -20.96 -10.61 20.48
N SER A 146 -20.37 -9.46 20.14
CA SER A 146 -21.05 -8.16 20.20
C SER A 146 -21.16 -7.65 18.76
N PRO A 147 -22.34 -7.25 18.28
CA PRO A 147 -22.53 -6.87 16.88
C PRO A 147 -21.95 -5.47 16.59
N PRO A 148 -21.19 -5.25 15.51
CA PRO A 148 -20.84 -3.92 15.08
C PRO A 148 -21.87 -3.37 14.08
N ALA A 149 -21.98 -2.03 14.08
CA ALA A 149 -23.00 -1.27 13.39
C ALA A 149 -22.85 -1.28 11.85
N LEU A 150 -24.00 -1.25 11.18
CA LEU A 150 -24.27 -1.38 9.74
C LEU A 150 -23.48 -0.48 8.76
N HIS A 151 -22.57 0.39 9.22
CA HIS A 151 -21.72 1.21 8.34
C HIS A 151 -20.41 0.49 7.90
N GLU A 152 -20.09 -0.66 8.50
CA GLU A 152 -18.79 -1.35 8.35
C GLU A 152 -18.65 -2.18 7.05
N GLN A 153 -19.73 -2.43 6.31
CA GLN A 153 -19.70 -3.31 5.12
C GLN A 153 -19.20 -2.63 3.83
N ARG A 154 -19.17 -1.30 3.74
CA ARG A 154 -18.81 -0.62 2.47
C ARG A 154 -17.31 -0.49 2.22
N ALA A 155 -16.48 -0.38 3.26
CA ALA A 155 -15.04 -0.20 3.11
C ALA A 155 -14.30 -1.50 2.74
N VAL A 156 -14.72 -2.64 3.32
CA VAL A 156 -14.13 -3.97 3.05
C VAL A 156 -14.27 -4.37 1.57
N THR A 157 -15.33 -3.89 0.92
CA THR A 157 -15.64 -4.26 -0.47
C THR A 157 -14.63 -3.66 -1.46
N TYR A 158 -14.03 -2.49 -1.19
CA TYR A 158 -13.10 -1.84 -2.11
C TYR A 158 -11.68 -2.44 -2.07
N ASP A 159 -11.17 -2.75 -0.89
CA ASP A 159 -9.85 -3.39 -0.73
C ASP A 159 -9.82 -4.80 -1.35
N ALA A 160 -10.94 -5.53 -1.28
CA ALA A 160 -11.11 -6.82 -1.95
C ALA A 160 -11.30 -6.71 -3.47
N LEU A 161 -11.86 -5.61 -3.98
CA LEU A 161 -12.11 -5.42 -5.42
C LEU A 161 -10.81 -5.20 -6.20
N LEU A 162 -9.87 -4.43 -5.64
CA LEU A 162 -8.55 -4.17 -6.26
C LEU A 162 -7.72 -5.45 -6.42
N LEU A 163 -7.91 -6.46 -5.57
CA LEU A 163 -7.23 -7.75 -5.64
C LEU A 163 -7.93 -8.79 -6.54
N ARG A 164 -9.10 -8.45 -7.12
CA ARG A 164 -9.94 -9.38 -7.90
C ARG A 164 -10.02 -9.07 -9.39
N THR A 165 -9.62 -7.91 -9.88
CA THR A 165 -9.75 -7.59 -11.32
C THR A 165 -8.53 -8.05 -12.14
N ARG A 166 -8.52 -9.34 -12.51
CA ARG A 166 -8.16 -9.86 -13.87
C ARG A 166 -8.15 -11.39 -13.86
N THR A 167 -9.34 -11.99 -13.92
CA THR A 167 -9.56 -13.33 -14.50
C THR A 167 -10.90 -13.32 -15.20
N SER A 168 -10.95 -12.77 -16.42
CA SER A 168 -11.89 -13.15 -17.50
C SER A 168 -11.78 -12.17 -18.66
N ALA A 169 -11.08 -12.60 -19.72
CA ALA A 169 -11.34 -12.22 -21.12
C ALA A 169 -10.41 -13.07 -22.00
N HIS A 170 -10.72 -14.36 -22.11
CA HIS A 170 -10.32 -15.23 -23.22
C HIS A 170 -11.46 -16.23 -23.45
N SER A 171 -12.32 -15.90 -24.41
CA SER A 171 -13.02 -16.78 -25.37
C SER A 171 -13.87 -15.90 -26.27
#